data_AF-A0A7C0VKG7-F1
#
_entry.id   AF-A0A7C0VKG7-F1
#
_cell.length_a   1.000
_cell.length_b   1.000
_cell.length_c   1.000
_cell.angle_alpha   90.00
_cell.angle_beta   90.00
_cell.angle_gamma   90.00
#
_symmetry.space_group_name_H-M   'P 1'
#
loop_
_entity.id
_entity.type
_entity.pdbx_description
1 polymer ?
#
loop_
_entity_poly.entity_id
_entity_poly.type
_entity_poly.pdbx_seq_one_letter_code
_entity_poly.pdbx_strand_id
1 'polypeptide(L)' 'MFFITFAAAGGDFHPVHRDRGLELKVDRPFIFLIRDLETGTVLFVGRVENPTP' A
#
# COMPACT_ATOMS: atom_id res chain seq x y z
N MET A 1 3.15 8.65 19.18
CA MET A 1 2.04 9.28 19.92
C MET A 1 0.81 9.20 19.03
N PHE A 2 -0.05 8.19 19.21
CA PHE A 2 -1.29 8.07 18.44
C PHE A 2 -2.45 8.16 19.44
N PHE A 3 -3.26 9.20 19.33
CA PHE A 3 -4.52 9.29 20.07
C PHE A 3 -5.65 8.90 19.12
N ILE A 4 -6.38 7.83 19.45
CA ILE A 4 -7.66 7.54 18.81
C ILE A 4 -8.74 7.94 19.82
N THR A 5 -9.37 9.09 19.59
CA THR A 5 -10.65 9.42 20.25
C THR A 5 -11.77 8.88 19.37
N PHE A 6 -12.63 8.05 19.95
CA PHE A 6 -13.94 7.75 19.38
C PHE A 6 -14.96 8.74 19.95
N ALA A 7 -15.76 9.34 19.07
CA ALA A 7 -17.04 9.95 19.44
C ALA A 7 -18.11 9.26 18.60
N ALA A 8 -19.01 8.54 19.26
CA ALA A 8 -20.23 8.03 18.66
C ALA A 8 -21.35 9.05 18.90
N ALA A 9 -21.91 9.58 17.83
CA ALA A 9 -23.23 10.21 17.83
C ALA A 9 -24.03 9.60 16.68
N GLY A 10 -25.21 9.09 17.02
CA GLY A 10 -26.12 8.39 16.10
C GLY A 10 -26.52 9.27 14.92
N GLY A 11 -26.48 8.63 13.76
CA GLY A 11 -26.75 9.19 12.44
C GLY A 11 -25.93 8.38 11.45
N ASP A 12 -26.57 7.92 10.39
CA ASP A 12 -26.06 6.96 9.41
C ASP A 12 -25.00 7.63 8.51
N PHE A 13 -23.91 8.04 9.13
CA PHE A 13 -22.70 8.51 8.47
C PHE A 13 -21.80 7.31 8.22
N HIS A 14 -22.20 6.49 7.25
CA HIS A 14 -21.20 5.81 6.46
C HIS A 14 -20.83 6.74 5.31
N PRO A 15 -19.72 7.49 5.39
CA PRO A 15 -19.10 8.02 4.20
C PRO A 15 -18.76 6.81 3.33
N VAL A 16 -19.62 6.51 2.36
CA VAL A 16 -19.27 5.63 1.24
C VAL A 16 -18.30 6.43 0.38
N HIS A 17 -17.07 6.61 0.86
CA HIS A 17 -15.96 6.50 -0.05
C HIS A 17 -15.99 5.04 -0.51
N ARG A 18 -16.74 4.78 -1.60
CA ARG A 18 -16.42 3.64 -2.47
C ARG A 18 -15.09 3.98 -3.11
N ASP A 19 -14.04 3.93 -2.31
CA ASP A 19 -12.71 3.62 -2.78
C ASP A 19 -12.90 2.26 -3.42
N ARG A 20 -13.11 2.24 -4.74
CA ARG A 20 -12.90 1.00 -5.48
C ARG A 20 -11.41 0.76 -5.35
N GLY A 21 -11.01 0.11 -4.26
CA GLY A 21 -9.64 -0.24 -3.98
C GLY A 21 -9.08 -0.86 -5.26
N LEU A 22 -8.05 -0.25 -5.81
CA LEU A 22 -7.40 -0.78 -6.99
C LEU A 22 -6.72 -2.08 -6.57
N GLU A 23 -7.17 -3.20 -7.14
CA GLU A 23 -6.51 -4.49 -6.92
C GLU A 23 -5.18 -4.52 -7.67
N LEU A 24 -4.08 -4.61 -6.94
CA LEU A 24 -2.75 -4.82 -7.50
C LEU A 24 -2.43 -6.32 -7.51
N LYS A 25 -2.45 -6.93 -8.70
CA LYS A 25 -1.99 -8.30 -8.90
C LYS A 25 -0.55 -8.31 -9.42
N VAL A 26 0.33 -9.02 -8.71
CA VAL A 26 1.74 -9.23 -9.06
C VAL A 26 1.95 -10.69 -9.45
N ASP A 27 1.24 -11.12 -10.49
CA ASP A 27 1.12 -12.51 -10.96
C ASP A 27 1.87 -12.78 -12.28
N ARG A 28 2.76 -11.87 -12.66
CA ARG A 28 3.59 -11.93 -13.89
C ARG A 28 4.92 -11.19 -13.66
N PRO A 29 5.91 -11.32 -14.55
CA PRO A 29 7.22 -10.69 -14.35
C PRO A 29 7.14 -9.20 -14.01
N PHE A 30 7.90 -8.80 -12.99
CA PHE A 30 7.89 -7.43 -12.46
C PHE A 30 9.29 -6.97 -12.05
N ILE A 31 9.46 -5.65 -11.97
CA ILE A 31 10.65 -4.98 -11.46
C ILE A 31 10.32 -4.40 -10.10
N PHE A 32 11.27 -4.41 -9.18
CA PHE A 32 11.14 -3.78 -7.87
C PHE A 32 12.35 -2.91 -7.55
N LEU A 33 12.11 -1.95 -6.66
CA LEU A 33 13.12 -1.05 -6.11
C LEU A 33 12.94 -1.04 -4.59
N ILE A 34 14.04 -1.15 -3.86
CA ILE A 34 14.07 -0.78 -2.44
C ILE A 34 14.88 0.50 -2.37
N ARG A 35 14.28 1.56 -1.83
CA ARG A 35 14.90 2.87 -1.75
C ARG A 35 14.74 3.46 -0.36
N ASP A 36 15.76 4.19 0.06
CA ASP A 36 15.62 5.11 1.17
C ASP A 36 14.68 6.25 0.77
N LEU A 37 13.70 6.58 1.62
CA LEU A 37 12.66 7.56 1.27
C LEU A 37 13.11 9.00 1.43
N GLU A 38 14.01 9.27 2.37
CA GLU A 38 14.48 10.63 2.68
C GLU A 38 15.47 11.11 1.61
N THR A 39 16.50 10.31 1.32
CA THR A 39 17.53 10.66 0.33
C THR A 39 17.15 10.24 -1.08
N GLY A 40 16.20 9.32 -1.23
CA GLY A 40 15.82 8.72 -2.50
C GLY A 40 16.81 7.67 -3.04
N THR A 41 17.87 7.36 -2.27
CA THR A 41 18.90 6.40 -2.65
C THR A 41 18.31 5.03 -2.96
N VAL A 42 18.62 4.47 -4.12
CA VAL A 42 18.23 3.11 -4.48
C VAL A 42 19.18 2.13 -3.80
N LEU A 43 18.66 1.36 -2.86
CA LEU A 43 19.39 0.34 -2.12
C LEU A 43 19.43 -0.98 -2.89
N PHE A 44 18.34 -1.33 -3.57
CA PHE A 44 18.24 -2.52 -4.41
C PHE A 44 17.40 -2.25 -5.65
N VAL A 45 17.79 -2.89 -6.76
CA VAL A 45 17.00 -2.99 -7.99
C VAL A 45 17.01 -4.44 -8.44
N GLY A 46 15.86 -4.94 -8.85
CA GLY A 46 15.74 -6.32 -9.29
C GLY A 46 14.53 -6.56 -10.17
N ARG A 47 14.55 -7.69 -10.87
CA ARG A 47 13.44 -8.21 -11.66
C ARG A 47 13.16 -9.64 -11.22
N VAL A 48 11.89 -9.99 -11.04
CA VAL A 48 11.46 -11.37 -10.82
C VAL A 48 10.76 -11.86 -12.08
N GLU A 49 11.32 -12.90 -12.70
CA GLU A 49 10.73 -13.54 -13.88
C GLU A 49 10.16 -14.92 -13.59
N ASN A 50 10.82 -15.68 -12.71
CA ASN A 50 10.42 -17.02 -12.29
C ASN A 50 10.67 -17.19 -10.78
N PRO A 51 9.65 -17.00 -9.93
CA PRO A 51 9.81 -17.16 -8.49
C PRO A 51 9.90 -18.64 -8.12
N THR A 52 10.78 -18.98 -7.18
CA THR A 52 10.81 -20.32 -6.57
C THR A 52 9.79 -20.39 -5.41
N PRO A 53 9.16 -21.55 -5.16
CA PRO A 53 8.29 -21.77 -4.00
C PRO A 53 9.01 -21.58 -2.66
#